data_AF-A0AAX1UAT7-F1
#
_entry.id   AF-A0AAX1UAT7-F1
#
_cell.length_a   1.000
_cell.length_b   1.000
_cell.length_c   1.000
_cell.angle_alpha   90.00
_cell.angle_beta   90.00
_cell.angle_gamma   90.00
#
_symmetry.space_group_name_H-M   'P 1'
#
loop_
_entity.id
_entity.type
_entity.pdbx_description
1 polymer ?
#
loop_
_entity_poly.entity_id
_entity_poly.type
_entity_poly.pdbx_seq_one_letter_code
_entity_poly.pdbx_strand_id
1 'polypeptide(L)'
;MKRKWMGETMKNKQRKKSSKTISEDKILVKGYRAFEKSDMSNRLFAFLTDVCVMLLPISIWNILFLAIFGSIVSIAGIKIISIIIGVLLLISILLFNNFIYTQTKGQSYGKKIFGLRVITKTGKVAMQRRLLMRELIGFDIPFLILLYFTNMLGVVAYWFINGLVVFFEPKHRSIIDFIMGTKVVTYDPSAIVPQSEPVKQTVKPKPQQPVKIMKEPETTIDLHIHSNFSANGSNNVEEIFQIAKEKGLKTISITDLDSAKSIAIAQRMSALYHINYVPGIEINAELYGKRIRVLGYFVDYPHELYHQIENDALINEKQASIERVRKFENIIGLKVPVEKLLANNRFQRIPGEMIAEYVLNRAEYKDSPLLQPYLSGSKAMNPYHEMAKDFFAYGKLCYVPVKYPEIQDVLDVIHLTNGIAIIAHPGKLMENDPGLMEQVLHMDIDGLEVFHPSHTKDDIAKLLKIAMDRKLFVSAGSDFYREDRGERIGKTNCPKDAEKIVEMFVKARG
;
A
#
# COMPACT_ATOMS: atom_id res chain seq x y z
N MET A 1 -18.13 63.71 -28.28
CA MET A 1 -18.37 62.87 -27.06
C MET A 1 -19.79 62.31 -27.12
N LYS A 2 -20.06 61.18 -26.46
CA LYS A 2 -21.31 60.36 -26.49
C LYS A 2 -21.44 59.32 -27.63
N ARG A 3 -20.37 58.57 -27.89
CA ARG A 3 -20.44 57.15 -28.28
C ARG A 3 -19.87 56.31 -27.13
N LYS A 4 -20.60 56.24 -26.01
CA LYS A 4 -20.22 55.38 -24.86
C LYS A 4 -21.39 54.86 -24.02
N TRP A 5 -22.64 55.08 -24.43
CA TRP A 5 -23.83 54.83 -23.58
C TRP A 5 -24.95 54.01 -24.25
N MET A 6 -24.60 53.08 -25.15
CA MET A 6 -25.54 52.05 -25.66
C MET A 6 -24.95 50.63 -25.69
N GLY A 7 -23.71 50.43 -25.23
CA GLY A 7 -23.05 49.12 -25.13
C GLY A 7 -23.15 48.45 -23.74
N GLU A 8 -23.52 49.21 -22.70
CA GLU A 8 -23.58 48.71 -21.31
C GLU A 8 -24.97 48.20 -20.90
N THR A 9 -26.03 48.62 -21.56
CA THR A 9 -27.42 48.22 -21.23
C THR A 9 -27.85 46.90 -21.86
N MET A 10 -27.25 46.46 -22.98
CA MET A 10 -27.47 45.11 -23.52
C MET A 10 -26.56 44.04 -22.89
N LYS A 11 -25.32 44.39 -22.49
CA LYS A 11 -24.45 43.48 -21.73
C LYS A 11 -24.97 43.22 -20.31
N ASN A 12 -25.64 44.17 -19.67
CA ASN A 12 -26.24 43.96 -18.33
C ASN A 12 -27.61 43.26 -18.34
N LYS A 13 -28.32 43.21 -19.48
CA LYS A 13 -29.52 42.36 -19.63
C LYS A 13 -29.17 40.91 -20.02
N GLN A 14 -28.07 40.68 -20.75
CA GLN A 14 -27.51 39.33 -20.94
C GLN A 14 -26.75 38.80 -19.71
N ARG A 15 -26.11 39.66 -18.90
CA ARG A 15 -25.51 39.27 -17.60
C ARG A 15 -26.51 39.05 -16.46
N LYS A 16 -27.76 39.51 -16.57
CA LYS A 16 -28.83 39.26 -15.57
C LYS A 16 -29.84 38.18 -15.95
N LYS A 17 -29.66 37.50 -17.10
CA LYS A 17 -30.47 36.35 -17.52
C LYS A 17 -29.70 35.02 -17.58
N SER A 18 -28.42 34.98 -17.19
CA SER A 18 -27.68 33.73 -16.94
C SER A 18 -27.48 33.41 -15.46
N SER A 19 -28.13 34.13 -14.54
CA SER A 19 -28.02 33.92 -13.09
C SER A 19 -29.16 33.05 -12.52
N LYS A 20 -29.70 32.11 -13.29
CA LYS A 20 -30.83 31.27 -12.84
C LYS A 20 -30.90 29.87 -13.45
N THR A 21 -29.76 29.23 -13.61
CA THR A 21 -29.59 27.78 -13.79
C THR A 21 -28.10 27.57 -13.62
N ILE A 22 -27.60 27.04 -12.50
CA ILE A 22 -27.36 25.62 -12.29
C ILE A 22 -27.07 25.45 -10.79
N SER A 23 -27.98 24.82 -10.03
CA SER A 23 -27.60 24.21 -8.75
C SER A 23 -27.04 22.84 -9.06
N GLU A 24 -25.78 22.79 -9.49
CA GLU A 24 -25.06 21.53 -9.68
C GLU A 24 -24.96 20.83 -8.32
N ASP A 25 -25.17 19.51 -8.35
CA ASP A 25 -25.27 18.55 -7.26
C ASP A 25 -24.08 18.61 -6.28
N LYS A 26 -23.98 19.66 -5.46
CA LYS A 26 -22.85 19.89 -4.56
C LYS A 26 -22.69 18.75 -3.57
N ILE A 27 -21.61 17.97 -3.69
CA ILE A 27 -21.23 16.93 -2.74
C ILE A 27 -20.37 17.59 -1.66
N LEU A 28 -20.81 17.48 -0.40
CA LEU A 28 -20.16 18.12 0.75
C LEU A 28 -19.32 17.12 1.57
N VAL A 29 -19.32 15.85 1.17
CA VAL A 29 -18.51 14.80 1.78
C VAL A 29 -17.18 14.72 1.02
N LYS A 30 -16.09 15.08 1.70
CA LYS A 30 -14.74 15.10 1.13
C LYS A 30 -14.32 13.72 0.60
N GLY A 31 -13.66 13.68 -0.54
CA GLY A 31 -13.14 12.45 -1.16
C GLY A 31 -14.20 11.60 -1.87
N TYR A 32 -15.34 12.18 -2.24
CA TYR A 32 -16.39 11.50 -3.00
C TYR A 32 -16.86 12.36 -4.18
N ARG A 33 -17.04 11.74 -5.34
CA ARG A 33 -17.64 12.32 -6.54
C ARG A 33 -19.05 11.77 -6.80
N ALA A 34 -19.74 12.37 -7.78
CA ALA A 34 -21.05 11.88 -8.19
C ALA A 34 -20.93 10.47 -8.77
N PHE A 35 -21.93 9.64 -8.51
CA PHE A 35 -22.00 8.29 -9.08
C PHE A 35 -22.25 8.39 -10.59
N GLU A 36 -21.45 7.66 -11.37
CA GLU A 36 -21.51 7.65 -12.83
C GLU A 36 -21.87 6.25 -13.36
N LYS A 37 -22.25 6.17 -14.64
CA LYS A 37 -22.62 4.89 -15.27
C LYS A 37 -21.44 3.89 -15.28
N SER A 38 -20.21 4.37 -15.32
CA SER A 38 -18.98 3.57 -15.18
C SER A 38 -18.87 2.84 -13.84
N ASP A 39 -19.52 3.36 -12.79
CA ASP A 39 -19.49 2.79 -11.43
C ASP A 39 -20.54 1.69 -11.22
N MET A 40 -21.30 1.33 -12.26
CA MET A 40 -22.43 0.39 -12.12
C MET A 40 -21.97 -1.02 -11.72
N SER A 41 -20.83 -1.47 -12.22
CA SER A 41 -20.22 -2.75 -11.83
C SER A 41 -19.87 -2.76 -10.34
N ASN A 42 -19.22 -1.70 -9.85
CA ASN A 42 -18.87 -1.54 -8.44
C ASN A 42 -20.11 -1.56 -7.54
N ARG A 43 -21.22 -0.95 -7.99
CA ARG A 43 -22.48 -0.99 -7.26
C ARG A 43 -23.11 -2.38 -7.23
N LEU A 44 -23.08 -3.09 -8.35
CA LEU A 44 -23.58 -4.46 -8.44
C LEU A 44 -22.76 -5.39 -7.54
N PHE A 45 -21.43 -5.33 -7.61
CA PHE A 45 -20.57 -6.17 -6.78
C PHE A 45 -20.66 -5.81 -5.29
N ALA A 46 -20.80 -4.54 -4.94
CA ALA A 46 -21.08 -4.13 -3.56
C ALA A 46 -22.37 -4.76 -3.04
N PHE A 47 -23.44 -4.73 -3.84
CA PHE A 47 -24.71 -5.35 -3.50
C PHE A 47 -24.59 -6.87 -3.34
N LEU A 48 -23.96 -7.56 -4.29
CA LEU A 48 -23.76 -9.01 -4.23
C LEU A 48 -22.91 -9.41 -3.01
N THR A 49 -21.88 -8.62 -2.69
CA THR A 49 -21.04 -8.85 -1.51
C THR A 49 -21.85 -8.69 -0.23
N ASP A 50 -22.66 -7.64 -0.13
CA ASP A 50 -23.56 -7.42 1.01
C ASP A 50 -24.52 -8.63 1.18
N VAL A 51 -25.11 -9.13 0.08
CA VAL A 51 -25.98 -10.32 0.10
C VAL A 51 -25.22 -11.57 0.57
N CYS A 52 -24.03 -11.84 0.03
CA CYS A 52 -23.23 -13.01 0.41
C CYS A 52 -22.89 -13.01 1.91
N VAL A 53 -22.52 -11.85 2.46
CA VAL A 53 -22.19 -11.74 3.88
C VAL A 53 -23.42 -11.93 4.75
N MET A 54 -24.58 -11.37 4.36
CA MET A 54 -25.83 -11.59 5.09
C MET A 54 -26.25 -13.06 5.12
N LEU A 55 -26.07 -13.77 4.00
CA LEU A 55 -26.40 -15.19 3.85
C LEU A 55 -25.30 -16.13 4.36
N LEU A 56 -24.21 -15.62 4.93
CA LEU A 56 -23.11 -16.44 5.42
C LEU A 56 -23.54 -17.51 6.44
N PRO A 57 -24.51 -17.29 7.36
CA PRO A 57 -25.01 -18.36 8.24
C PRO A 57 -25.59 -19.57 7.51
N ILE A 58 -26.09 -19.42 6.28
CA ILE A 58 -26.55 -20.56 5.46
C ILE A 58 -25.40 -21.51 5.14
N SER A 59 -24.15 -21.05 5.04
CA SER A 59 -23.00 -21.91 4.78
C SER A 59 -22.76 -22.97 5.86
N ILE A 60 -23.29 -22.76 7.07
CA ILE A 60 -23.24 -23.74 8.17
C ILE A 60 -23.97 -25.04 7.76
N TRP A 61 -24.98 -24.97 6.88
CA TRP A 61 -25.61 -26.15 6.32
C TRP A 61 -24.65 -27.06 5.55
N ASN A 62 -23.67 -26.49 4.85
CA ASN A 62 -22.69 -27.29 4.11
C ASN A 62 -21.81 -28.10 5.08
N ILE A 63 -21.41 -27.48 6.20
CA ILE A 63 -20.63 -28.14 7.25
C ILE A 63 -21.46 -29.22 7.93
N LEU A 64 -22.74 -28.96 8.22
CA LEU A 64 -23.64 -29.93 8.82
C LEU A 64 -23.92 -31.11 7.92
N PHE A 65 -24.09 -30.87 6.62
CA PHE A 65 -24.25 -31.92 5.63
C PHE A 65 -23.06 -32.88 5.67
N LEU A 66 -21.82 -32.35 5.67
CA LEU A 66 -20.61 -33.14 5.84
C LEU A 66 -20.56 -33.89 7.17
N ALA A 67 -20.96 -33.25 8.27
CA ALA A 67 -20.99 -33.87 9.59
C ALA A 67 -22.01 -35.03 9.68
N ILE A 68 -23.11 -34.96 8.94
CA ILE A 68 -24.09 -36.05 8.84
C ILE A 68 -23.51 -37.22 8.05
N PHE A 69 -22.85 -36.98 6.91
CA PHE A 69 -22.14 -38.05 6.17
C PHE A 69 -21.05 -38.71 7.01
N GLY A 70 -20.36 -37.92 7.84
CA GLY A 70 -19.36 -38.40 8.79
C GLY A 70 -19.94 -39.11 10.02
N SER A 71 -21.26 -39.25 10.16
CA SER A 71 -21.93 -39.80 11.34
C SER A 71 -21.60 -39.06 12.66
N ILE A 72 -21.19 -37.79 12.57
CA ILE A 72 -20.82 -36.93 13.72
C ILE A 72 -22.08 -36.37 14.39
N VAL A 73 -23.14 -36.11 13.62
CA VAL A 73 -24.39 -35.49 14.11
C VAL A 73 -25.58 -36.38 13.81
N SER A 74 -26.42 -36.62 14.82
CA SER A 74 -27.65 -37.41 14.67
C SER A 74 -28.77 -36.61 13.99
N ILE A 75 -29.65 -37.31 13.27
CA ILE A 75 -30.79 -36.70 12.56
C ILE A 75 -31.73 -35.93 13.51
N ALA A 76 -31.83 -36.36 14.77
CA ALA A 76 -32.63 -35.67 15.79
C ALA A 76 -32.05 -34.28 16.15
N GLY A 77 -30.71 -34.13 16.15
CA GLY A 77 -30.03 -32.86 16.42
C GLY A 77 -30.24 -31.81 15.32
N ILE A 78 -30.56 -32.24 14.10
CA ILE A 78 -30.76 -31.34 12.95
C ILE A 78 -31.89 -30.34 13.21
N LYS A 79 -33.00 -30.75 13.84
CA LYS A 79 -34.13 -29.83 14.10
C LYS A 79 -33.72 -28.64 14.98
N ILE A 80 -32.94 -28.89 16.02
CA ILE A 80 -32.45 -27.85 16.94
C ILE A 80 -31.46 -26.95 16.20
N ILE A 81 -30.54 -27.54 15.45
CA ILE A 81 -29.53 -26.80 14.70
C ILE A 81 -30.17 -25.94 13.60
N SER A 82 -31.21 -26.43 12.91
CA SER A 82 -31.98 -25.66 11.93
C SER A 82 -32.63 -24.43 12.55
N ILE A 83 -33.17 -24.54 13.77
CA ILE A 83 -33.72 -23.39 14.50
C ILE A 83 -32.62 -22.38 14.81
N ILE A 84 -31.46 -22.84 15.28
CA ILE A 84 -30.30 -21.98 15.57
C ILE A 84 -29.83 -21.25 14.31
N ILE A 85 -29.67 -21.96 13.18
CA ILE A 85 -29.28 -21.35 11.91
C ILE A 85 -30.34 -20.35 11.45
N GLY A 86 -31.63 -20.68 11.58
CA GLY A 86 -32.71 -19.77 11.23
C GLY A 86 -32.67 -18.47 12.04
N VAL A 87 -32.42 -18.57 13.35
CA VAL A 87 -32.24 -17.40 14.23
C VAL A 87 -30.99 -16.60 13.85
N LEU A 88 -29.86 -17.27 13.61
CA LEU A 88 -28.62 -16.62 13.18
C LEU A 88 -28.78 -15.91 11.83
N LEU A 89 -29.50 -16.51 10.88
CA LEU A 89 -29.80 -15.92 9.59
C LEU A 89 -30.68 -14.68 9.74
N LEU A 90 -31.72 -14.74 10.58
CA LEU A 90 -32.60 -13.60 10.85
C LEU A 90 -31.84 -12.44 11.53
N ILE A 91 -30.96 -12.77 12.49
CA ILE A 91 -30.05 -11.80 13.13
C ILE A 91 -29.10 -11.20 12.10
N SER A 92 -28.49 -12.02 11.24
CA SER A 92 -27.55 -11.57 10.21
C SER A 92 -28.22 -10.61 9.23
N ILE A 93 -29.42 -10.97 8.74
CA ILE A 93 -30.20 -10.14 7.83
C ILE A 93 -30.56 -8.80 8.47
N LEU A 94 -31.07 -8.80 9.71
CA LEU A 94 -31.58 -7.59 10.33
C LEU A 94 -30.47 -6.70 10.93
N LEU A 95 -29.34 -7.26 11.35
CA LEU A 95 -28.38 -6.53 12.18
C LEU A 95 -27.01 -6.36 11.55
N PHE A 96 -26.55 -7.26 10.66
CA PHE A 96 -25.15 -7.24 10.21
C PHE A 96 -24.83 -5.98 9.39
N ASN A 97 -25.54 -5.77 8.28
CA ASN A 97 -25.31 -4.60 7.45
C ASN A 97 -25.68 -3.31 8.19
N ASN A 98 -26.75 -3.32 8.98
CA ASN A 98 -27.14 -2.20 9.82
C ASN A 98 -26.04 -1.78 10.79
N PHE A 99 -25.39 -2.73 11.47
CA PHE A 99 -24.27 -2.46 12.36
C PHE A 99 -23.11 -1.77 11.62
N ILE A 100 -22.68 -2.33 10.48
CA ILE A 100 -21.59 -1.72 9.69
C ILE A 100 -21.98 -0.34 9.16
N TYR A 101 -23.22 -0.17 8.69
CA TYR A 101 -23.75 1.10 8.19
C TYR A 101 -23.69 2.22 9.22
N THR A 102 -23.96 1.88 10.48
CA THR A 102 -23.92 2.85 11.59
C THR A 102 -22.50 3.30 11.90
N GLN A 103 -21.54 2.37 11.92
CA GLN A 103 -20.14 2.68 12.21
C GLN A 103 -19.49 3.53 11.12
N THR A 104 -19.83 3.28 9.86
CA THR A 104 -19.20 3.92 8.69
C THR A 104 -19.90 5.19 8.21
N LYS A 105 -21.05 5.55 8.82
CA LYS A 105 -21.88 6.72 8.46
C LYS A 105 -22.23 6.75 6.96
N GLY A 106 -22.59 5.60 6.39
CA GLY A 106 -23.08 5.54 5.01
C GLY A 106 -22.57 4.40 4.13
N GLN A 107 -21.82 3.44 4.68
CA GLN A 107 -21.20 2.35 3.90
C GLN A 107 -21.55 0.99 4.54
N SER A 108 -22.27 0.15 3.81
CA SER A 108 -22.32 -1.29 4.11
C SER A 108 -20.95 -1.93 3.83
N TYR A 109 -20.80 -3.21 4.15
CA TYR A 109 -19.53 -3.93 3.98
C TYR A 109 -19.06 -3.93 2.51
N GLY A 110 -19.92 -4.31 1.58
CA GLY A 110 -19.67 -4.25 0.15
C GLY A 110 -19.43 -2.83 -0.35
N LYS A 111 -20.24 -1.86 0.09
CA LYS A 111 -20.01 -0.45 -0.28
C LYS A 111 -18.64 0.05 0.18
N LYS A 112 -18.14 -0.40 1.34
CA LYS A 112 -16.79 -0.06 1.81
C LYS A 112 -15.70 -0.65 0.89
N ILE A 113 -15.84 -1.91 0.49
CA ILE A 113 -14.89 -2.60 -0.41
C ILE A 113 -14.82 -1.91 -1.77
N PHE A 114 -15.97 -1.55 -2.34
CA PHE A 114 -16.06 -0.97 -3.69
C PHE A 114 -16.04 0.58 -3.70
N GLY A 115 -15.66 1.22 -2.59
CA GLY A 115 -15.51 2.67 -2.53
C GLY A 115 -16.82 3.46 -2.72
N LEU A 116 -17.95 2.92 -2.29
CA LEU A 116 -19.25 3.59 -2.39
C LEU A 116 -19.72 4.13 -1.03
N ARG A 117 -20.51 5.19 -1.05
CA ARG A 117 -21.14 5.76 0.16
C ARG A 117 -22.51 6.32 -0.14
N VAL A 118 -23.41 6.22 0.83
CA VAL A 118 -24.72 6.87 0.78
C VAL A 118 -24.70 8.21 1.51
N ILE A 119 -25.21 9.23 0.83
CA ILE A 119 -25.34 10.60 1.34
C ILE A 119 -26.76 11.11 1.13
N THR A 120 -27.11 12.25 1.73
CA THR A 120 -28.40 12.89 1.47
C THR A 120 -28.45 13.41 0.03
N LYS A 121 -29.66 13.61 -0.51
CA LYS A 121 -29.85 14.29 -1.80
C LYS A 121 -29.21 15.69 -1.85
N THR A 122 -29.05 16.32 -0.69
CA THR A 122 -28.40 17.64 -0.51
C THR A 122 -26.87 17.57 -0.43
N GLY A 123 -26.27 16.39 -0.56
CA GLY A 123 -24.82 16.20 -0.59
C GLY A 123 -24.14 16.07 0.77
N LYS A 124 -24.89 16.08 1.88
CA LYS A 124 -24.36 15.96 3.25
C LYS A 124 -24.33 14.50 3.70
N VAL A 125 -23.54 14.21 4.74
CA VAL A 125 -23.60 12.91 5.44
C VAL A 125 -25.02 12.68 5.95
N ALA A 126 -25.58 11.52 5.63
CA ALA A 126 -26.93 11.16 6.07
C ALA A 126 -26.96 10.82 7.56
N MET A 127 -28.03 11.25 8.23
CA MET A 127 -28.23 10.98 9.66
C MET A 127 -28.43 9.47 9.89
N GLN A 128 -27.90 8.95 11.00
CA GLN A 128 -27.89 7.50 11.28
C GLN A 128 -29.28 6.86 11.21
N ARG A 129 -30.31 7.50 11.79
CA ARG A 129 -31.71 7.01 11.71
C ARG A 129 -32.20 6.85 10.27
N ARG A 130 -31.83 7.78 9.38
CA ARG A 130 -32.20 7.73 7.96
C ARG A 130 -31.51 6.57 7.25
N LEU A 131 -30.25 6.31 7.58
CA LEU A 131 -29.49 5.21 6.99
C LEU A 131 -30.03 3.85 7.42
N LEU A 132 -30.36 3.69 8.70
CA LEU A 132 -31.01 2.49 9.23
C LEU A 132 -32.36 2.23 8.55
N MET A 133 -33.22 3.24 8.48
CA MET A 133 -34.52 3.10 7.81
C MET A 133 -34.39 2.79 6.32
N ARG A 134 -33.33 3.30 5.68
CA ARG A 134 -33.05 3.02 4.27
C ARG A 134 -32.68 1.55 4.05
N GLU A 135 -31.86 0.97 4.92
CA GLU A 135 -31.51 -0.45 4.82
C GLU A 135 -32.70 -1.34 5.17
N LEU A 136 -33.38 -1.03 6.28
CA LEU A 136 -34.52 -1.80 6.76
C LEU A 136 -35.68 -1.83 5.76
N ILE A 137 -36.08 -0.68 5.22
CA ILE A 137 -37.21 -0.58 4.27
C ILE A 137 -36.78 -0.97 2.86
N GLY A 138 -35.53 -0.67 2.47
CA GLY A 138 -35.04 -0.90 1.12
C GLY A 138 -34.52 -2.30 0.86
N PHE A 139 -34.26 -3.07 1.92
CA PHE A 139 -33.65 -4.39 1.80
C PHE A 139 -34.26 -5.40 2.78
N ASP A 140 -34.12 -5.20 4.09
CA ASP A 140 -34.40 -6.25 5.08
C ASP A 140 -35.88 -6.67 5.12
N ILE A 141 -36.80 -5.70 5.19
CA ILE A 141 -38.24 -5.94 5.23
C ILE A 141 -38.73 -6.54 3.89
N PRO A 142 -38.42 -5.94 2.71
CA PRO A 142 -38.76 -6.57 1.44
C PRO A 142 -38.22 -7.99 1.30
N PHE A 143 -36.97 -8.23 1.73
CA PHE A 143 -36.36 -9.55 1.69
C PHE A 143 -37.18 -10.55 2.51
N LEU A 144 -37.48 -10.25 3.77
CA LEU A 144 -38.23 -11.17 4.64
C LEU A 144 -39.67 -11.40 4.17
N ILE A 145 -40.38 -10.33 3.77
CA ILE A 145 -41.76 -10.42 3.28
C ILE A 145 -41.82 -11.24 2.00
N LEU A 146 -40.98 -10.92 1.01
CA LEU A 146 -40.99 -11.62 -0.27
C LEU A 146 -40.50 -13.06 -0.11
N LEU A 147 -39.51 -13.31 0.74
CA LEU A 147 -39.08 -14.67 1.04
C LEU A 147 -40.22 -15.49 1.64
N TYR A 148 -41.02 -14.91 2.54
CA TYR A 148 -42.15 -15.60 3.16
C TYR A 148 -43.31 -15.89 2.18
N PHE A 149 -43.71 -14.91 1.37
CA PHE A 149 -44.88 -15.04 0.50
C PHE A 149 -44.60 -15.62 -0.88
N THR A 150 -43.39 -15.43 -1.41
CA THR A 150 -43.04 -15.71 -2.81
C THR A 150 -41.72 -16.47 -2.95
N ASN A 151 -41.13 -16.90 -1.83
CA ASN A 151 -39.81 -17.53 -1.78
C ASN A 151 -38.73 -16.66 -2.44
N MET A 152 -37.63 -17.29 -2.88
CA MET A 152 -36.52 -16.60 -3.53
C MET A 152 -36.90 -15.91 -4.84
N LEU A 153 -37.96 -16.36 -5.52
CA LEU A 153 -38.35 -15.78 -6.81
C LEU A 153 -38.79 -14.32 -6.66
N GLY A 154 -39.59 -13.98 -5.65
CA GLY A 154 -39.99 -12.58 -5.45
C GLY A 154 -38.85 -11.71 -4.94
N VAL A 155 -37.93 -12.26 -4.13
CA VAL A 155 -36.72 -11.54 -3.69
C VAL A 155 -35.86 -11.17 -4.90
N VAL A 156 -35.58 -12.13 -5.78
CA VAL A 156 -34.79 -11.90 -7.01
C VAL A 156 -35.51 -10.94 -7.95
N ALA A 157 -36.83 -11.06 -8.12
CA ALA A 157 -37.61 -10.13 -8.92
C ALA A 157 -37.53 -8.69 -8.38
N TYR A 158 -37.66 -8.51 -7.06
CA TYR A 158 -37.53 -7.20 -6.41
C TYR A 158 -36.13 -6.59 -6.61
N TRP A 159 -35.07 -7.39 -6.46
CA TRP A 159 -33.71 -6.94 -6.70
C TRP A 159 -33.48 -6.58 -8.17
N PHE A 160 -34.01 -7.38 -9.10
CA PHE A 160 -33.93 -7.10 -10.54
C PHE A 160 -34.64 -5.79 -10.90
N ILE A 161 -35.86 -5.58 -10.40
CA ILE A 161 -36.61 -4.33 -10.60
C ILE A 161 -35.84 -3.13 -10.04
N ASN A 162 -35.28 -3.23 -8.82
CA ASN A 162 -34.44 -2.18 -8.26
C ASN A 162 -33.19 -1.91 -9.10
N GLY A 163 -32.56 -2.97 -9.63
CA GLY A 163 -31.43 -2.87 -10.55
C GLY A 163 -31.79 -2.11 -11.82
N LEU A 164 -32.94 -2.40 -12.42
CA LEU A 164 -33.44 -1.67 -13.60
C LEU A 164 -33.70 -0.20 -13.28
N VAL A 165 -34.30 0.11 -12.14
CA VAL A 165 -34.53 1.51 -11.71
C VAL A 165 -33.20 2.25 -11.60
N VAL A 166 -32.19 1.65 -10.96
CA VAL A 166 -30.85 2.24 -10.83
C VAL A 166 -30.18 2.43 -12.20
N PHE A 167 -30.37 1.48 -13.12
CA PHE A 167 -29.75 1.52 -14.44
C PHE A 167 -30.32 2.63 -15.33
N PHE A 168 -31.64 2.84 -15.30
CA PHE A 168 -32.33 3.80 -16.17
C PHE A 168 -32.51 5.19 -15.55
N GLU A 169 -32.37 5.36 -14.23
CA GLU A 169 -32.48 6.67 -13.59
C GLU A 169 -31.24 7.53 -13.87
N PRO A 170 -31.38 8.79 -14.32
CA PRO A 170 -30.24 9.63 -14.72
C PRO A 170 -29.21 9.91 -13.63
N LYS A 171 -29.59 9.84 -12.35
CA LYS A 171 -28.70 9.98 -11.18
C LYS A 171 -28.44 8.64 -10.49
N HIS A 172 -28.78 7.55 -11.16
CA HIS A 172 -28.65 6.17 -10.72
C HIS A 172 -29.21 5.90 -9.32
N ARG A 173 -30.34 6.50 -8.94
CA ARG A 173 -30.99 6.26 -7.64
C ARG A 173 -31.83 5.00 -7.67
N SER A 174 -31.84 4.27 -6.56
CA SER A 174 -32.76 3.14 -6.35
C SER A 174 -34.11 3.64 -5.84
N ILE A 175 -35.13 2.77 -5.83
CA ILE A 175 -36.47 3.08 -5.31
C ILE A 175 -36.39 3.64 -3.88
N ILE A 176 -35.59 3.02 -3.01
CA ILE A 176 -35.44 3.47 -1.63
C ILE A 176 -34.72 4.82 -1.53
N ASP A 177 -33.81 5.14 -2.46
CA ASP A 177 -33.13 6.43 -2.47
C ASP A 177 -34.11 7.59 -2.71
N PHE A 178 -35.19 7.36 -3.47
CA PHE A 178 -36.27 8.33 -3.63
C PHE A 178 -37.04 8.54 -2.34
N ILE A 179 -37.47 7.44 -1.70
CA ILE A 179 -38.25 7.46 -0.46
C ILE A 179 -37.45 8.15 0.66
N MET A 180 -36.17 7.84 0.78
CA MET A 180 -35.32 8.32 1.88
C MET A 180 -34.62 9.65 1.57
N GLY A 181 -34.76 10.17 0.35
CA GLY A 181 -34.09 11.39 -0.10
C GLY A 181 -32.57 11.29 0.00
N THR A 182 -32.02 10.18 -0.48
CA THR A 182 -30.59 9.84 -0.48
C THR A 182 -30.05 9.64 -1.88
N LYS A 183 -28.73 9.53 -2.02
CA LYS A 183 -28.05 9.09 -3.24
C LYS A 183 -26.74 8.37 -2.90
N VAL A 184 -26.28 7.52 -3.81
CA VAL A 184 -24.96 6.88 -3.73
C VAL A 184 -23.93 7.80 -4.38
N VAL A 185 -22.73 7.85 -3.81
CA VAL A 185 -21.55 8.54 -4.35
C VAL A 185 -20.36 7.60 -4.35
N THR A 186 -19.40 7.89 -5.23
CA THR A 186 -18.21 7.07 -5.46
C THR A 186 -17.00 7.76 -4.85
N TYR A 187 -16.15 7.00 -4.16
CA TYR A 187 -14.91 7.48 -3.60
C TYR A 187 -13.99 7.91 -4.73
N ASP A 188 -13.46 9.12 -4.59
CA ASP A 188 -12.55 9.72 -5.55
C ASP A 188 -11.52 10.52 -4.75
N PRO A 189 -10.27 10.03 -4.65
CA PRO A 189 -9.18 10.74 -3.98
C PRO A 189 -8.96 12.15 -4.55
N SER A 190 -9.25 12.37 -5.83
CA SER A 190 -9.09 13.68 -6.47
C SER A 190 -10.15 14.71 -6.03
N ALA A 191 -11.27 14.26 -5.43
CA ALA A 191 -12.28 15.14 -4.84
C ALA A 191 -11.88 15.71 -3.46
N ILE A 192 -10.67 15.42 -2.97
CA ILE A 192 -10.09 16.01 -1.76
C ILE A 192 -9.39 17.33 -2.15
N VAL A 193 -10.17 18.33 -2.57
CA VAL A 193 -9.65 19.71 -2.69
C VAL A 193 -9.68 20.35 -1.30
N PRO A 194 -8.56 20.87 -0.76
CA PRO A 194 -8.58 21.62 0.48
C PRO A 194 -9.42 22.89 0.28
N GLN A 195 -10.51 23.03 1.04
CA GLN A 195 -11.16 24.34 1.18
C GLN A 195 -10.20 25.23 1.95
N SER A 196 -9.55 26.16 1.24
CA SER A 196 -8.70 27.17 1.83
C SER A 196 -9.53 28.09 2.72
N GLU A 197 -9.24 28.08 4.02
CA GLU A 197 -9.63 29.16 4.92
C GLU A 197 -8.82 30.44 4.60
N PRO A 198 -9.38 31.63 4.83
CA PRO A 198 -8.74 32.88 4.43
C PRO A 198 -7.48 33.13 5.28
N VAL A 199 -6.32 33.03 4.62
CA VAL A 199 -5.01 33.34 5.21
C VAL A 199 -4.96 34.81 5.60
N LYS A 200 -4.84 35.07 6.92
CA LYS A 200 -4.44 36.38 7.43
C LYS A 200 -2.97 36.63 7.09
N GLN A 201 -2.76 37.72 6.35
CA GLN A 201 -1.55 38.54 6.18
C GLN A 201 -0.21 37.79 6.05
N THR A 202 0.22 37.69 4.80
CA THR A 202 1.58 37.44 4.32
C THR A 202 2.64 38.33 4.98
N VAL A 203 3.57 37.71 5.69
CA VAL A 203 4.95 38.24 5.82
C VAL A 203 5.64 37.96 4.48
N LYS A 204 6.15 39.01 3.83
CA LYS A 204 6.90 38.89 2.57
C LYS A 204 8.17 38.06 2.78
N PRO A 205 8.44 37.00 2.00
CA PRO A 205 9.75 36.39 1.97
C PRO A 205 10.72 37.29 1.23
N LYS A 206 11.92 37.46 1.79
CA LYS A 206 13.06 38.09 1.12
C LYS A 206 13.45 37.28 -0.13
N PRO A 207 13.89 37.93 -1.21
CA PRO A 207 14.28 37.23 -2.43
C PRO A 207 15.55 36.41 -2.18
N GLN A 208 15.43 35.09 -2.24
CA GLN A 208 16.58 34.20 -2.41
C GLN A 208 16.96 34.20 -3.89
N GLN A 209 18.26 34.36 -4.14
CA GLN A 209 18.84 34.33 -5.47
C GLN A 209 18.64 32.95 -6.13
N PRO A 210 18.45 32.89 -7.46
CA PRO A 210 18.19 31.64 -8.15
C PRO A 210 19.43 30.74 -8.08
N VAL A 211 19.33 29.66 -7.32
CA VAL A 211 20.24 28.52 -7.47
C VAL A 211 20.00 27.95 -8.87
N LYS A 212 21.01 28.00 -9.73
CA LYS A 212 21.03 27.31 -11.01
C LYS A 212 20.87 25.81 -10.76
N ILE A 213 19.64 25.29 -10.90
CA ILE A 213 19.41 23.86 -11.01
C ILE A 213 19.89 23.46 -12.40
N MET A 214 21.09 22.88 -12.49
CA MET A 214 21.48 22.13 -13.67
C MET A 214 20.48 20.99 -13.81
N LYS A 215 19.64 21.02 -14.86
CA LYS A 215 18.77 19.90 -15.24
C LYS A 215 19.68 18.75 -15.65
N GLU A 216 20.00 17.86 -14.71
CA GLU A 216 20.51 16.55 -15.08
C GLU A 216 19.45 15.82 -15.94
N PRO A 217 19.88 14.99 -16.89
CA PRO A 217 18.96 14.20 -17.68
C PRO A 217 18.32 13.13 -16.78
N GLU A 218 17.09 13.39 -16.31
CA GLU A 218 16.31 12.37 -15.59
C GLU A 218 16.04 11.19 -16.54
N THR A 219 16.50 10.00 -16.14
CA THR A 219 16.15 8.71 -16.76
C THR A 219 14.66 8.48 -16.65
N THR A 220 14.07 7.71 -17.56
CA THR A 220 12.67 7.30 -17.45
C THR A 220 12.50 5.90 -16.86
N ILE A 221 13.56 5.31 -16.32
CA ILE A 221 13.58 3.95 -15.78
C ILE A 221 14.10 3.95 -14.34
N ASP A 222 13.38 3.27 -13.45
CA ASP A 222 13.82 3.02 -12.07
C ASP A 222 13.42 1.61 -11.60
N LEU A 223 14.39 0.71 -11.54
CA LEU A 223 14.17 -0.72 -11.29
C LEU A 223 14.49 -1.14 -9.85
N HIS A 224 14.69 -0.19 -8.92
CA HIS A 224 14.99 -0.50 -7.53
C HIS A 224 14.27 0.48 -6.61
N ILE A 225 13.08 0.09 -6.14
CA ILE A 225 12.19 0.92 -5.32
C ILE A 225 11.57 0.06 -4.22
N HIS A 226 11.56 0.56 -2.99
CA HIS A 226 10.93 -0.09 -1.85
C HIS A 226 9.61 0.59 -1.47
N SER A 227 8.61 -0.23 -1.23
CA SER A 227 7.31 0.20 -0.72
C SER A 227 7.18 -0.08 0.78
N ASN A 228 6.01 0.20 1.34
CA ASN A 228 5.67 -0.14 2.72
C ASN A 228 5.57 -1.66 2.99
N PHE A 229 5.85 -2.51 2.01
CA PHE A 229 6.12 -3.93 2.20
C PHE A 229 7.58 -4.20 2.62
N SER A 230 8.46 -3.20 2.57
CA SER A 230 9.77 -3.19 3.20
C SER A 230 9.73 -2.43 4.53
N ALA A 231 10.48 -2.90 5.54
CA ALA A 231 10.46 -2.32 6.88
C ALA A 231 10.82 -0.82 6.96
N ASN A 232 11.58 -0.34 5.98
CA ASN A 232 12.01 1.06 5.90
C ASN A 232 11.22 1.86 4.84
N GLY A 233 10.34 1.25 4.05
CA GLY A 233 9.60 1.97 3.01
C GLY A 233 8.45 2.78 3.59
N SER A 234 8.34 4.05 3.21
CA SER A 234 7.25 4.93 3.69
C SER A 234 6.01 4.88 2.81
N ASN A 235 6.20 4.68 1.51
CA ASN A 235 5.14 4.85 0.53
C ASN A 235 4.42 3.54 0.23
N ASN A 236 3.11 3.60 0.10
CA ASN A 236 2.37 2.46 -0.43
C ASN A 236 2.59 2.31 -1.95
N VAL A 237 2.20 1.16 -2.51
CA VAL A 237 2.42 0.87 -3.93
C VAL A 237 1.77 1.91 -4.85
N GLU A 238 0.56 2.37 -4.57
CA GLU A 238 -0.11 3.36 -5.42
C GLU A 238 0.61 4.73 -5.37
N GLU A 239 1.04 5.17 -4.20
CA GLU A 239 1.82 6.40 -4.04
C GLU A 239 3.10 6.37 -4.89
N ILE A 240 3.78 5.21 -4.95
CA ILE A 240 4.95 5.03 -5.83
C ILE A 240 4.58 5.26 -7.30
N PHE A 241 3.46 4.70 -7.76
CA PHE A 241 2.99 4.92 -9.15
C PHE A 241 2.56 6.37 -9.42
N GLN A 242 1.98 7.06 -8.43
CA GLN A 242 1.68 8.49 -8.53
C GLN A 242 2.96 9.31 -8.71
N ILE A 243 3.96 9.10 -7.84
CA ILE A 243 5.25 9.79 -7.91
C ILE A 243 5.96 9.48 -9.23
N ALA A 244 5.95 8.22 -9.67
CA ALA A 244 6.54 7.80 -10.94
C ALA A 244 5.90 8.51 -12.13
N LYS A 245 4.56 8.61 -12.15
CA LYS A 245 3.82 9.33 -13.20
C LYS A 245 4.10 10.82 -13.20
N GLU A 246 4.13 11.45 -12.02
CA GLU A 246 4.46 12.87 -11.87
C GLU A 246 5.87 13.20 -12.37
N LYS A 247 6.83 12.28 -12.15
CA LYS A 247 8.21 12.39 -12.63
C LYS A 247 8.40 11.98 -14.09
N GLY A 248 7.35 11.50 -14.76
CA GLY A 248 7.41 11.06 -16.15
C GLY A 248 8.23 9.77 -16.36
N LEU A 249 8.32 8.91 -15.34
CA LEU A 249 8.91 7.59 -15.50
C LEU A 249 8.03 6.71 -16.39
N LYS A 250 8.68 5.93 -17.26
CA LYS A 250 8.04 5.00 -18.19
C LYS A 250 8.07 3.57 -17.69
N THR A 251 9.15 3.18 -17.01
CA THR A 251 9.31 1.82 -16.47
C THR A 251 9.73 1.88 -15.02
N ILE A 252 9.06 1.12 -14.15
CA ILE A 252 9.49 0.93 -12.77
C ILE A 252 9.50 -0.53 -12.35
N SER A 253 10.29 -0.84 -11.33
CA SER A 253 10.17 -2.07 -10.54
C SER A 253 10.10 -1.71 -9.06
N ILE A 254 9.25 -2.43 -8.32
CA ILE A 254 9.18 -2.37 -6.87
C ILE A 254 9.80 -3.66 -6.38
N THR A 255 10.91 -3.56 -5.66
CA THR A 255 11.82 -4.64 -5.27
C THR A 255 11.90 -4.68 -3.75
N ASP A 256 10.76 -4.95 -3.11
CA ASP A 256 10.69 -4.96 -1.65
C ASP A 256 11.64 -6.00 -1.03
N LEU A 257 12.19 -5.66 0.15
CA LEU A 257 13.22 -6.47 0.81
C LEU A 257 12.61 -7.77 1.35
N ASP A 258 13.11 -8.90 0.86
CA ASP A 258 12.70 -10.26 1.16
C ASP A 258 11.19 -10.52 0.98
N SER A 259 10.48 -9.66 0.24
CA SER A 259 9.03 -9.75 0.06
C SER A 259 8.62 -9.38 -1.34
N ALA A 260 7.92 -10.29 -2.03
CA ALA A 260 7.37 -10.04 -3.36
C ALA A 260 5.87 -9.64 -3.31
N LYS A 261 5.32 -9.39 -2.12
CA LYS A 261 3.90 -9.07 -1.89
C LYS A 261 3.37 -7.86 -2.68
N SER A 262 4.23 -6.91 -3.00
CA SER A 262 3.83 -5.70 -3.74
C SER A 262 3.51 -6.00 -5.21
N ILE A 263 4.04 -7.08 -5.79
CA ILE A 263 3.92 -7.40 -7.23
C ILE A 263 2.47 -7.45 -7.70
N ALA A 264 1.60 -8.14 -6.98
CA ALA A 264 0.18 -8.28 -7.37
C ALA A 264 -0.57 -6.94 -7.38
N ILE A 265 -0.21 -6.01 -6.48
CA ILE A 265 -0.79 -4.67 -6.43
C ILE A 265 -0.18 -3.81 -7.55
N ALA A 266 1.13 -3.89 -7.73
CA ALA A 266 1.88 -3.11 -8.71
C ALA A 266 1.48 -3.43 -10.15
N GLN A 267 1.20 -4.71 -10.47
CA GLN A 267 0.67 -5.11 -11.78
C GLN A 267 -0.67 -4.42 -12.10
N ARG A 268 -1.55 -4.26 -11.10
CA ARG A 268 -2.83 -3.54 -11.28
C ARG A 268 -2.61 -2.05 -11.46
N MET A 269 -1.68 -1.47 -10.69
CA MET A 269 -1.35 -0.04 -10.79
C MET A 269 -0.67 0.29 -12.12
N SER A 270 0.16 -0.59 -12.65
CA SER A 270 0.77 -0.47 -13.98
C SER A 270 -0.26 -0.16 -15.08
N ALA A 271 -1.37 -0.92 -15.11
CA ALA A 271 -2.45 -0.71 -16.07
C ALA A 271 -3.17 0.63 -15.87
N LEU A 272 -3.39 1.05 -14.61
CA LEU A 272 -4.10 2.29 -14.26
C LEU A 272 -3.27 3.55 -14.54
N TYR A 273 -1.96 3.50 -14.29
CA TYR A 273 -1.07 4.64 -14.41
C TYR A 273 -0.36 4.71 -15.77
N HIS A 274 -0.48 3.67 -16.60
CA HIS A 274 0.18 3.51 -17.90
C HIS A 274 1.71 3.55 -17.78
N ILE A 275 2.24 2.88 -16.76
CA ILE A 275 3.68 2.74 -16.51
C ILE A 275 4.02 1.27 -16.68
N ASN A 276 5.04 0.97 -17.49
CA ASN A 276 5.53 -0.40 -17.64
C ASN A 276 6.09 -0.88 -16.29
N TYR A 277 5.61 -2.02 -15.81
CA TYR A 277 6.02 -2.57 -14.53
C TYR A 277 6.78 -3.88 -14.73
N VAL A 278 7.99 -3.95 -14.19
CA VAL A 278 8.78 -5.17 -14.12
C VAL A 278 8.61 -5.77 -12.72
N PRO A 279 8.02 -6.97 -12.56
CA PRO A 279 7.97 -7.66 -11.27
C PRO A 279 9.37 -7.84 -10.69
N GLY A 280 9.56 -7.50 -9.43
CA GLY A 280 10.88 -7.56 -8.79
C GLY A 280 10.83 -7.81 -7.28
N ILE A 281 11.96 -8.22 -6.73
CA ILE A 281 12.21 -8.45 -5.30
C ILE A 281 13.69 -8.18 -5.02
N GLU A 282 14.02 -7.62 -3.86
CA GLU A 282 15.41 -7.56 -3.37
C GLU A 282 15.57 -8.59 -2.24
N ILE A 283 16.49 -9.55 -2.39
CA ILE A 283 16.68 -10.64 -1.42
C ILE A 283 18.03 -10.44 -0.72
N ASN A 284 18.02 -10.51 0.61
CA ASN A 284 19.23 -10.60 1.40
C ASN A 284 19.85 -11.98 1.27
N ALA A 285 21.15 -12.00 1.01
CA ALA A 285 21.97 -13.18 0.94
C ALA A 285 23.22 -13.04 1.81
N GLU A 286 23.88 -14.15 2.09
CA GLU A 286 25.23 -14.18 2.63
C GLU A 286 26.20 -14.93 1.71
N LEU A 287 27.46 -14.52 1.75
CA LEU A 287 28.58 -15.24 1.17
C LEU A 287 29.78 -15.08 2.11
N TYR A 288 30.29 -16.21 2.61
CA TYR A 288 31.38 -16.24 3.61
C TYR A 288 31.08 -15.35 4.84
N GLY A 289 29.82 -15.34 5.28
CA GLY A 289 29.35 -14.54 6.42
C GLY A 289 29.28 -13.02 6.16
N LYS A 290 29.42 -12.59 4.90
CA LYS A 290 29.24 -11.19 4.48
C LYS A 290 27.91 -11.05 3.75
N ARG A 291 27.15 -10.01 4.11
CA ARG A 291 25.84 -9.73 3.51
C ARG A 291 26.01 -9.22 2.08
N ILE A 292 25.25 -9.81 1.16
CA ILE A 292 25.10 -9.40 -0.23
C ILE A 292 23.60 -9.26 -0.51
N ARG A 293 23.22 -8.46 -1.49
CA ARG A 293 21.83 -8.34 -1.93
C ARG A 293 21.70 -8.66 -3.40
N VAL A 294 20.66 -9.43 -3.71
CA VAL A 294 20.36 -9.90 -5.06
C VAL A 294 18.97 -9.41 -5.43
N LEU A 295 18.88 -8.68 -6.54
CA LEU A 295 17.62 -8.30 -7.16
C LEU A 295 17.16 -9.44 -8.05
N GLY A 296 15.98 -9.97 -7.78
CA GLY A 296 15.29 -10.89 -8.68
C GLY A 296 14.30 -10.10 -9.53
N TYR A 297 14.37 -10.24 -10.86
CA TYR A 297 13.44 -9.60 -11.79
C TYR A 297 12.66 -10.62 -12.61
N PHE A 298 11.51 -10.20 -13.14
CA PHE A 298 10.57 -11.05 -13.86
C PHE A 298 10.10 -12.25 -13.04
N VAL A 299 9.98 -12.01 -11.74
CA VAL A 299 9.62 -13.00 -10.72
C VAL A 299 8.14 -13.35 -10.80
N ASP A 300 7.83 -14.64 -10.70
CA ASP A 300 6.46 -15.13 -10.61
C ASP A 300 6.04 -15.33 -9.15
N TYR A 301 5.13 -14.47 -8.67
CA TYR A 301 4.80 -14.30 -7.26
C TYR A 301 3.46 -14.93 -6.82
N PRO A 302 3.17 -16.16 -7.23
CA PRO A 302 2.56 -17.07 -6.27
C PRO A 302 3.44 -18.28 -5.99
N HIS A 303 4.69 -18.29 -6.46
CA HIS A 303 5.60 -19.40 -6.22
C HIS A 303 5.97 -19.53 -4.73
N GLU A 304 5.82 -20.73 -4.18
CA GLU A 304 5.99 -20.99 -2.74
C GLU A 304 7.39 -20.65 -2.20
N LEU A 305 8.41 -20.72 -3.05
CA LEU A 305 9.80 -20.36 -2.69
C LEU A 305 9.93 -18.91 -2.20
N TYR A 306 9.20 -17.95 -2.80
CA TYR A 306 9.24 -16.55 -2.33
C TYR A 306 8.51 -16.36 -1.01
N HIS A 307 7.49 -17.18 -0.73
CA HIS A 307 6.85 -17.20 0.58
C HIS A 307 7.78 -17.78 1.66
N GLN A 308 8.59 -18.78 1.31
CA GLN A 308 9.59 -19.34 2.22
C GLN A 308 10.67 -18.31 2.55
N ILE A 309 11.24 -17.62 1.54
CA ILE A 309 12.20 -16.54 1.74
C ILE A 309 11.67 -15.48 2.72
N GLU A 310 10.45 -15.00 2.48
CA GLU A 310 9.84 -13.97 3.34
C GLU A 310 9.64 -14.47 4.79
N ASN A 311 9.13 -15.69 4.95
CA ASN A 311 8.88 -16.26 6.27
C ASN A 311 10.18 -16.47 7.05
N ASP A 312 11.22 -17.01 6.40
CA ASP A 312 12.52 -17.25 7.01
C ASP A 312 13.20 -15.93 7.39
N ALA A 313 13.13 -14.92 6.53
CA ALA A 313 13.62 -13.58 6.83
C ALA A 313 12.93 -12.97 8.06
N LEU A 314 11.60 -13.09 8.17
CA LEU A 314 10.84 -12.61 9.34
C LEU A 314 11.20 -13.37 10.62
N ILE A 315 11.38 -14.69 10.55
CA ILE A 315 11.76 -15.52 11.70
C ILE A 315 13.17 -15.14 12.17
N ASN A 316 14.15 -15.08 11.26
CA ASN A 316 15.54 -14.77 11.57
C ASN A 316 15.68 -13.35 12.14
N GLU A 317 14.99 -12.36 11.55
CA GLU A 317 15.00 -10.98 12.04
C GLU A 317 14.36 -10.86 13.44
N LYS A 318 13.28 -11.60 13.69
CA LYS A 318 12.64 -11.66 15.01
C LYS A 318 13.57 -12.26 16.06
N GLN A 319 14.23 -13.38 15.74
CA GLN A 319 15.20 -14.01 16.64
C GLN A 319 16.36 -13.06 16.97
N ALA A 320 16.95 -12.43 15.94
CA ALA A 320 18.01 -11.44 16.13
C ALA A 320 17.55 -10.23 16.96
N SER A 321 16.29 -9.82 16.79
CA SER A 321 15.68 -8.73 17.58
C SER A 321 15.53 -9.08 19.06
N ILE A 322 15.11 -10.29 19.37
CA ILE A 322 15.00 -10.77 20.76
C ILE A 322 16.40 -10.87 21.40
N GLU A 323 17.37 -11.42 20.69
CA GLU A 323 18.75 -11.51 21.19
C GLU A 323 19.37 -10.13 21.39
N ARG A 324 19.12 -9.18 20.47
CA ARG A 324 19.59 -7.79 20.58
C ARG A 324 19.08 -7.11 21.84
N VAL A 325 17.79 -7.27 22.13
CA VAL A 325 17.20 -6.78 23.37
C VAL A 325 17.85 -7.46 24.57
N ARG A 326 18.01 -8.80 24.55
CA ARG A 326 18.65 -9.54 25.64
C ARG A 326 20.08 -9.08 25.93
N LYS A 327 20.90 -8.84 24.89
CA LYS A 327 22.25 -8.27 25.04
C LYS A 327 22.20 -6.90 25.70
N PHE A 328 21.26 -6.06 25.29
CA PHE A 328 21.09 -4.74 25.88
C PHE A 328 20.62 -4.80 27.34
N GLU A 329 19.65 -5.67 27.67
CA GLU A 329 19.18 -5.93 29.04
C GLU A 329 20.34 -6.32 29.98
N ASN A 330 21.27 -7.17 29.50
CA ASN A 330 22.43 -7.59 30.28
C ASN A 330 23.38 -6.43 30.61
N ILE A 331 23.43 -5.39 29.78
CA ILE A 331 24.30 -4.23 29.98
C ILE A 331 23.61 -3.18 30.84
N ILE A 332 22.34 -2.88 30.55
CA ILE A 332 21.58 -1.86 31.28
C ILE A 332 21.08 -2.35 32.65
N GLY A 333 20.99 -3.67 32.86
CA GLY A 333 20.51 -4.28 34.11
C GLY A 333 18.99 -4.17 34.32
N LEU A 334 18.25 -3.72 33.31
CA LEU A 334 16.80 -3.51 33.36
C LEU A 334 16.13 -4.26 32.21
N LYS A 335 14.92 -4.75 32.47
CA LYS A 335 14.12 -5.46 31.47
C LYS A 335 13.53 -4.50 30.45
N VAL A 336 13.46 -4.94 29.20
CA VAL A 336 12.82 -4.24 28.09
C VAL A 336 11.73 -5.17 27.54
N PRO A 337 10.44 -4.77 27.55
CA PRO A 337 9.34 -5.68 27.23
C PRO A 337 9.26 -5.94 25.72
N VAL A 338 9.90 -7.01 25.29
CA VAL A 338 9.97 -7.49 23.91
C VAL A 338 8.57 -7.66 23.31
N GLU A 339 7.65 -8.30 24.03
CA GLU A 339 6.30 -8.61 23.55
C GLU A 339 5.55 -7.33 23.20
N LYS A 340 5.72 -6.29 24.01
CA LYS A 340 5.09 -4.98 23.79
C LYS A 340 5.67 -4.26 22.57
N LEU A 341 6.99 -4.36 22.36
CA LEU A 341 7.65 -3.77 21.20
C LEU A 341 7.27 -4.48 19.90
N LEU A 342 7.00 -5.78 19.95
CA LEU A 342 6.57 -6.57 18.78
C LEU A 342 5.08 -6.43 18.47
N ALA A 343 4.21 -6.22 19.46
CA ALA A 343 2.75 -6.23 19.30
C ALA A 343 2.21 -5.22 18.26
N ASN A 344 2.93 -4.12 18.02
CA ASN A 344 2.55 -3.09 17.05
C ASN A 344 3.51 -3.00 15.84
N ASN A 345 4.32 -4.03 15.62
CA ASN A 345 5.33 -4.04 14.57
C ASN A 345 4.97 -5.02 13.44
N ARG A 346 4.58 -4.48 12.28
CA ARG A 346 4.23 -5.25 11.07
C ARG A 346 5.31 -6.26 10.66
N PHE A 347 6.58 -5.92 10.86
CA PHE A 347 7.74 -6.69 10.43
C PHE A 347 8.34 -7.54 11.55
N GLN A 348 7.69 -7.60 12.73
CA GLN A 348 8.12 -8.36 13.91
C GLN A 348 9.61 -8.16 14.28
N ARG A 349 10.15 -6.95 14.06
CA ARG A 349 11.55 -6.61 14.33
C ARG A 349 11.71 -5.54 15.39
N ILE A 350 12.83 -5.51 16.10
CA ILE A 350 13.14 -4.47 17.09
C ILE A 350 14.51 -3.86 16.75
N PRO A 351 14.55 -2.81 15.89
CA PRO A 351 15.81 -2.16 15.56
C PRO A 351 16.37 -1.41 16.77
N GLY A 352 17.69 -1.16 16.78
CA GLY A 352 18.37 -0.45 17.87
C GLY A 352 17.74 0.91 18.19
N GLU A 353 17.33 1.66 17.16
CA GLU A 353 16.63 2.96 17.34
C GLU A 353 15.30 2.81 18.09
N MET A 354 14.56 1.71 17.91
CA MET A 354 13.31 1.45 18.64
C MET A 354 13.59 1.11 20.11
N ILE A 355 14.68 0.39 20.41
CA ILE A 355 15.10 0.13 21.79
C ILE A 355 15.50 1.46 22.45
N ALA A 356 16.31 2.26 21.75
CA ALA A 356 16.76 3.56 22.23
C ALA A 356 15.57 4.51 22.50
N GLU A 357 14.64 4.62 21.56
CA GLU A 357 13.41 5.41 21.72
C GLU A 357 12.61 4.93 22.94
N TYR A 358 12.46 3.62 23.13
CA TYR A 358 11.69 3.08 24.24
C TYR A 358 12.31 3.44 25.60
N VAL A 359 13.62 3.19 25.79
CA VAL A 359 14.27 3.36 27.10
C VAL A 359 14.51 4.82 27.44
N LEU A 360 14.87 5.66 26.46
CA LEU A 360 15.14 7.08 26.71
C LEU A 360 13.88 7.88 27.09
N ASN A 361 12.69 7.44 26.66
CA ASN A 361 11.43 8.12 26.95
C ASN A 361 10.73 7.65 28.23
N ARG A 362 11.33 6.73 29.00
CA ARG A 362 10.67 6.12 30.17
C ARG A 362 11.42 6.42 31.46
N ALA A 363 10.68 6.92 32.45
CA ALA A 363 11.21 7.25 33.78
C ALA A 363 11.97 6.09 34.43
N GLU A 364 11.49 4.87 34.18
CA GLU A 364 12.04 3.58 34.62
C GLU A 364 13.54 3.40 34.31
N TYR A 365 14.05 4.03 33.24
CA TYR A 365 15.43 3.87 32.79
C TYR A 365 16.28 5.13 33.00
N LYS A 366 15.68 6.27 33.37
CA LYS A 366 16.36 7.58 33.39
C LYS A 366 17.55 7.63 34.34
N ASP A 367 17.51 6.86 35.43
CA ASP A 367 18.58 6.84 36.42
C ASP A 367 19.79 5.99 35.98
N SER A 368 19.71 5.30 34.84
CA SER A 368 20.82 4.51 34.31
C SER A 368 21.97 5.41 33.86
N PRO A 369 23.20 5.23 34.41
CA PRO A 369 24.37 5.99 33.98
C PRO A 369 24.69 5.83 32.49
N LEU A 370 24.35 4.67 31.92
CA LEU A 370 24.57 4.36 30.50
C LEU A 370 23.75 5.26 29.56
N LEU A 371 22.61 5.77 30.03
CA LEU A 371 21.73 6.61 29.22
C LEU A 371 22.04 8.11 29.33
N GLN A 372 22.78 8.53 30.37
CA GLN A 372 23.09 9.95 30.62
C GLN A 372 23.72 10.70 29.44
N PRO A 373 24.66 10.10 28.66
CA PRO A 373 25.25 10.76 27.50
C PRO A 373 24.24 11.08 26.39
N TYR A 374 23.08 10.41 26.36
CA TYR A 374 22.03 10.62 25.35
C TYR A 374 20.87 11.47 25.89
N LEU A 375 20.72 11.57 27.21
CA LEU A 375 19.76 12.46 27.86
C LEU A 375 20.29 13.89 27.98
N SER A 376 21.61 14.06 27.98
CA SER A 376 22.28 15.35 28.13
C SER A 376 23.56 15.41 27.30
N GLY A 377 24.03 16.62 26.96
CA GLY A 377 25.26 16.81 26.18
C GLY A 377 25.06 16.70 24.67
N SER A 378 26.15 16.46 23.93
CA SER A 378 26.16 16.55 22.46
C SER A 378 25.33 15.47 21.76
N LYS A 379 25.24 14.26 22.32
CA LYS A 379 24.45 13.17 21.71
C LYS A 379 22.94 13.35 21.91
N ALA A 380 22.51 14.24 22.81
CA ALA A 380 21.09 14.57 23.00
C ALA A 380 20.45 15.27 21.78
N MET A 381 21.24 15.71 20.80
CA MET A 381 20.72 16.28 19.55
C MET A 381 20.04 15.25 18.65
N ASN A 382 20.50 14.00 18.67
CA ASN A 382 19.87 12.88 17.96
C ASN A 382 20.02 11.59 18.78
N PRO A 383 19.32 11.53 19.93
CA PRO A 383 19.65 10.58 20.98
C PRO A 383 19.37 9.14 20.59
N TYR A 384 18.30 8.89 19.82
CA TYR A 384 17.94 7.55 19.38
C TYR A 384 18.96 7.00 18.39
N HIS A 385 19.39 7.81 17.42
CA HIS A 385 20.37 7.42 16.43
C HIS A 385 21.76 7.20 17.05
N GLU A 386 22.22 8.13 17.90
CA GLU A 386 23.53 8.02 18.54
C GLU A 386 23.61 6.79 19.45
N MET A 387 22.55 6.52 20.23
CA MET A 387 22.49 5.31 21.05
C MET A 387 22.41 4.04 20.19
N ALA A 388 21.61 4.07 19.12
CA ALA A 388 21.56 2.97 18.16
C ALA A 388 22.95 2.64 17.60
N LYS A 389 23.70 3.68 17.24
CA LYS A 389 25.07 3.59 16.71
C LYS A 389 26.08 3.06 17.73
N ASP A 390 25.98 3.48 18.99
CA ASP A 390 26.94 3.09 20.02
C ASP A 390 26.77 1.66 20.53
N PHE A 391 25.54 1.17 20.62
CA PHE A 391 25.25 -0.15 21.18
C PHE A 391 24.95 -1.22 20.13
N PHE A 392 24.33 -0.87 19.01
CA PHE A 392 23.71 -1.84 18.10
C PHE A 392 24.30 -1.86 16.69
N ALA A 393 25.20 -0.93 16.35
CA ALA A 393 25.91 -0.95 15.06
C ALA A 393 26.87 -2.14 14.96
N TYR A 394 27.34 -2.44 13.74
CA TYR A 394 28.30 -3.52 13.50
C TYR A 394 29.53 -3.42 14.43
N GLY A 395 29.90 -4.54 15.04
CA GLY A 395 31.02 -4.63 15.99
C GLY A 395 30.74 -4.04 17.39
N LYS A 396 29.52 -3.54 17.67
CA LYS A 396 29.13 -3.05 18.99
C LYS A 396 28.56 -4.16 19.88
N LEU A 397 28.51 -3.89 21.19
CA LEU A 397 28.20 -4.88 22.22
C LEU A 397 26.85 -5.59 22.04
N CYS A 398 25.83 -4.87 21.55
CA CYS A 398 24.49 -5.43 21.31
C CYS A 398 24.24 -5.76 19.85
N TYR A 399 25.28 -5.76 19.00
CA TYR A 399 25.13 -6.22 17.63
C TYR A 399 24.79 -7.71 17.59
N VAL A 400 23.81 -8.05 16.77
CA VAL A 400 23.42 -9.44 16.48
C VAL A 400 23.30 -9.54 14.97
N PRO A 401 24.13 -10.37 14.31
CA PRO A 401 23.99 -10.61 12.88
C PRO A 401 22.69 -11.38 12.63
N VAL A 402 21.98 -10.99 11.58
CA VAL A 402 20.80 -11.72 11.11
C VAL A 402 21.30 -12.78 10.15
N LYS A 403 20.82 -14.01 10.30
CA LYS A 403 21.15 -15.09 9.37
C LYS A 403 20.39 -14.88 8.04
N TYR A 404 21.12 -14.94 6.94
CA TYR A 404 20.56 -14.85 5.59
C TYR A 404 20.76 -16.19 4.86
N PRO A 405 19.99 -16.49 3.80
CA PRO A 405 20.29 -17.63 2.92
C PRO A 405 21.64 -17.44 2.21
N GLU A 406 22.29 -18.54 1.85
CA GLU A 406 23.50 -18.47 1.02
C GLU A 406 23.14 -17.91 -0.36
N ILE A 407 24.04 -17.12 -0.95
CA ILE A 407 23.80 -16.48 -2.25
C ILE A 407 23.46 -17.49 -3.34
N GLN A 408 24.06 -18.69 -3.33
CA GLN A 408 23.75 -19.72 -4.32
C GLN A 408 22.28 -20.17 -4.24
N ASP A 409 21.74 -20.36 -3.04
CA ASP A 409 20.33 -20.74 -2.85
C ASP A 409 19.40 -19.64 -3.39
N VAL A 410 19.78 -18.37 -3.22
CA VAL A 410 19.01 -17.23 -3.73
C VAL A 410 19.03 -17.18 -5.26
N LEU A 411 20.19 -17.40 -5.90
CA LEU A 411 20.30 -17.49 -7.36
C LEU A 411 19.45 -18.64 -7.90
N ASP A 412 19.56 -19.82 -7.28
CA ASP A 412 18.79 -21.00 -7.66
C ASP A 412 17.28 -20.74 -7.58
N VAL A 413 16.78 -20.10 -6.52
CA VAL A 413 15.35 -19.75 -6.40
C VAL A 413 14.90 -18.81 -7.52
N ILE A 414 15.70 -17.78 -7.84
CA ILE A 414 15.39 -16.84 -8.91
C ILE A 414 15.34 -17.59 -10.25
N HIS A 415 16.33 -18.41 -10.56
CA HIS A 415 16.41 -19.14 -11.84
C HIS A 415 15.38 -20.25 -11.98
N LEU A 416 15.09 -21.02 -10.93
CA LEU A 416 14.06 -22.07 -10.93
C LEU A 416 12.66 -21.50 -11.20
N THR A 417 12.43 -20.25 -10.83
CA THR A 417 11.19 -19.51 -11.13
C THR A 417 11.30 -18.68 -12.41
N ASN A 418 12.34 -18.93 -13.21
CA ASN A 418 12.68 -18.29 -14.46
C ASN A 418 12.88 -16.75 -14.37
N GLY A 419 13.22 -16.25 -13.20
CA GLY A 419 13.62 -14.86 -13.00
C GLY A 419 15.05 -14.59 -13.47
N ILE A 420 15.45 -13.33 -13.41
CA ILE A 420 16.81 -12.85 -13.72
C ILE A 420 17.43 -12.30 -12.43
N ALA A 421 18.62 -12.76 -12.09
CA ALA A 421 19.34 -12.41 -10.87
C ALA A 421 20.41 -11.33 -11.11
N ILE A 422 20.23 -10.18 -10.48
CA ILE A 422 21.11 -9.01 -10.61
C ILE A 422 21.72 -8.69 -9.25
N ILE A 423 23.03 -8.48 -9.16
CA ILE A 423 23.64 -8.02 -7.91
C ILE A 423 23.29 -6.55 -7.66
N ALA A 424 22.71 -6.28 -6.49
CA ALA A 424 22.29 -4.93 -6.09
C ALA A 424 23.49 -4.08 -5.68
N HIS A 425 23.51 -2.83 -6.15
CA HIS A 425 24.46 -1.76 -5.80
C HIS A 425 25.89 -2.23 -5.44
N PRO A 426 26.58 -2.99 -6.33
CA PRO A 426 27.85 -3.67 -6.03
C PRO A 426 29.05 -2.75 -5.81
N GLY A 427 28.95 -1.44 -6.05
CA GLY A 427 30.09 -0.52 -5.98
C GLY A 427 30.83 -0.56 -4.64
N LYS A 428 30.08 -0.56 -3.53
CA LYS A 428 30.68 -0.67 -2.18
C LYS A 428 31.33 -2.02 -1.94
N LEU A 429 30.75 -3.11 -2.46
CA LEU A 429 31.34 -4.43 -2.35
C LEU A 429 32.67 -4.50 -3.12
N MET A 430 32.67 -3.99 -4.35
CA MET A 430 33.85 -3.92 -5.21
C MET A 430 34.99 -3.09 -4.59
N GLU A 431 34.68 -2.01 -3.88
CA GLU A 431 35.68 -1.18 -3.20
C GLU A 431 36.20 -1.83 -1.91
N ASN A 432 35.31 -2.31 -1.04
CA ASN A 432 35.68 -2.78 0.30
C ASN A 432 36.21 -4.22 0.31
N ASP A 433 35.77 -5.05 -0.64
CA ASP A 433 36.19 -6.44 -0.76
C ASP A 433 36.20 -6.93 -2.22
N PRO A 434 37.23 -6.54 -3.00
CA PRO A 434 37.39 -6.98 -4.38
C PRO A 434 37.46 -8.51 -4.53
N GLY A 435 37.99 -9.21 -3.52
CA GLY A 435 38.10 -10.67 -3.53
C GLY A 435 36.73 -11.34 -3.47
N LEU A 436 35.86 -10.87 -2.57
CA LEU A 436 34.48 -11.32 -2.51
C LEU A 436 33.70 -10.98 -3.78
N MET A 437 33.92 -9.79 -4.36
CA MET A 437 33.32 -9.42 -5.65
C MET A 437 33.72 -10.39 -6.75
N GLU A 438 34.99 -10.79 -6.84
CA GLU A 438 35.44 -11.78 -7.83
C GLU A 438 34.76 -13.13 -7.64
N GLN A 439 34.56 -13.58 -6.39
CA GLN A 439 33.82 -14.81 -6.10
C GLN A 439 32.36 -14.72 -6.57
N VAL A 440 31.69 -13.59 -6.34
CA VAL A 440 30.33 -13.35 -6.85
C VAL A 440 30.29 -13.35 -8.37
N LEU A 441 31.28 -12.78 -9.04
CA LEU A 441 31.38 -12.77 -10.50
C LEU A 441 31.66 -14.14 -11.13
N HIS A 442 32.08 -15.13 -10.33
CA HIS A 442 32.22 -16.53 -10.73
C HIS A 442 30.95 -17.37 -10.52
N MET A 443 29.94 -16.81 -9.85
CA MET A 443 28.63 -17.44 -9.68
C MET A 443 27.75 -17.19 -10.90
N ASP A 444 26.63 -17.91 -10.96
CA ASP A 444 25.65 -17.79 -12.04
C ASP A 444 24.77 -16.56 -11.84
N ILE A 445 25.36 -15.37 -11.96
CA ILE A 445 24.62 -14.11 -11.94
C ILE A 445 24.30 -13.68 -13.37
N ASP A 446 23.13 -13.08 -13.57
CA ASP A 446 22.73 -12.59 -14.90
C ASP A 446 23.15 -11.14 -15.13
N GLY A 447 23.37 -10.38 -14.06
CA GLY A 447 23.89 -9.03 -14.20
C GLY A 447 24.14 -8.20 -12.96
N LEU A 448 24.37 -6.91 -13.19
CA LEU A 448 24.79 -5.94 -12.19
C LEU A 448 23.90 -4.69 -12.22
N GLU A 449 23.54 -4.17 -11.05
CA GLU A 449 23.01 -2.83 -10.93
C GLU A 449 24.14 -1.82 -11.10
N VAL A 450 24.30 -1.28 -12.30
CA VAL A 450 25.41 -0.38 -12.62
C VAL A 450 25.08 1.05 -12.19
N PHE A 451 23.87 1.51 -12.53
CA PHE A 451 23.46 2.88 -12.28
C PHE A 451 22.71 2.95 -10.95
N HIS A 452 23.35 3.56 -9.97
CA HIS A 452 22.82 3.70 -8.62
C HIS A 452 23.33 5.01 -7.97
N PRO A 453 22.54 5.69 -7.11
CA PRO A 453 22.96 6.90 -6.39
C PRO A 453 24.25 6.79 -5.60
N SER A 454 24.56 5.60 -5.08
CA SER A 454 25.77 5.38 -4.28
C SER A 454 27.02 5.10 -5.12
N HIS A 455 26.89 4.96 -6.44
CA HIS A 455 28.04 4.69 -7.32
C HIS A 455 28.66 6.00 -7.81
N THR A 456 29.98 6.09 -7.66
CA THR A 456 30.76 7.16 -8.29
C THR A 456 30.85 6.93 -9.79
N LYS A 457 31.31 7.93 -10.55
CA LYS A 457 31.56 7.77 -11.99
C LYS A 457 32.58 6.67 -12.28
N ASP A 458 33.56 6.50 -11.40
CA ASP A 458 34.58 5.46 -11.53
C ASP A 458 34.01 4.07 -11.25
N ASP A 459 33.11 3.95 -10.27
CA ASP A 459 32.39 2.69 -10.01
C ASP A 459 31.54 2.30 -11.21
N ILE A 460 30.74 3.25 -11.74
CA ILE A 460 29.91 3.04 -12.93
C ILE A 460 30.78 2.57 -14.11
N ALA A 461 31.92 3.22 -14.36
CA ALA A 461 32.81 2.86 -15.46
C ALA A 461 33.39 1.44 -15.30
N LYS A 462 33.81 1.07 -14.09
CA LYS A 462 34.32 -0.28 -13.78
C LYS A 462 33.23 -1.33 -13.92
N LEU A 463 32.04 -1.09 -13.36
CA LEU A 463 30.91 -2.00 -13.42
C LEU A 463 30.41 -2.19 -14.85
N LEU A 464 30.34 -1.12 -15.66
CA LEU A 464 30.05 -1.23 -17.09
C LEU A 464 31.07 -2.10 -17.81
N LYS A 465 32.37 -1.90 -17.54
CA LYS A 465 33.43 -2.71 -18.14
C LYS A 465 33.27 -4.19 -17.78
N ILE A 466 33.07 -4.50 -16.50
CA ILE A 466 32.82 -5.88 -16.03
C ILE A 466 31.60 -6.46 -16.73
N ALA A 467 30.51 -5.69 -16.80
CA ALA A 467 29.28 -6.15 -17.42
C ALA A 467 29.46 -6.45 -18.91
N MET A 468 30.20 -5.61 -19.65
CA MET A 468 30.53 -5.85 -21.06
C MET A 468 31.45 -7.07 -21.25
N ASP A 469 32.52 -7.16 -20.48
CA ASP A 469 33.52 -8.23 -20.59
C ASP A 469 32.90 -9.61 -20.30
N ARG A 470 31.94 -9.67 -19.36
CA ARG A 470 31.23 -10.90 -18.96
C ARG A 470 29.86 -11.08 -19.62
N LYS A 471 29.43 -10.16 -20.50
CA LYS A 471 28.11 -10.18 -21.19
C LYS A 471 26.91 -10.22 -20.23
N LEU A 472 27.03 -9.49 -19.13
CA LEU A 472 26.01 -9.38 -18.08
C LEU A 472 24.99 -8.28 -18.41
N PHE A 473 23.76 -8.43 -17.90
CA PHE A 473 22.76 -7.38 -17.94
C PHE A 473 23.13 -6.18 -17.06
N VAL A 474 22.62 -5.01 -17.46
CA VAL A 474 22.83 -3.74 -16.78
C VAL A 474 21.48 -3.22 -16.29
N SER A 475 21.34 -3.08 -14.97
CA SER A 475 20.16 -2.48 -14.33
C SER A 475 20.46 -1.07 -13.80
N ALA A 476 19.39 -0.33 -13.49
CA ALA A 476 19.42 1.02 -12.93
C ALA A 476 18.32 1.20 -11.88
N GLY A 477 18.66 1.73 -10.73
CA GLY A 477 17.75 1.84 -9.60
C GLY A 477 18.08 2.98 -8.66
N SER A 478 17.06 3.54 -8.00
CA SER A 478 17.24 4.62 -7.02
C SER A 478 17.46 4.14 -5.59
N ASP A 479 17.13 2.87 -5.30
CA ASP A 479 17.12 2.28 -3.94
C ASP A 479 16.27 3.14 -2.99
N PHE A 480 15.12 3.62 -3.50
CA PHE A 480 14.25 4.52 -2.78
C PHE A 480 13.48 3.79 -1.68
N TYR A 481 13.54 4.30 -0.46
CA TYR A 481 12.68 3.91 0.66
C TYR A 481 11.74 5.03 1.09
N ARG A 482 12.23 6.28 1.14
CA ARG A 482 11.48 7.42 1.70
C ARG A 482 12.04 8.79 1.34
N GLU A 483 11.16 9.78 1.15
CA GLU A 483 11.56 11.14 0.72
C GLU A 483 12.24 11.98 1.81
N ASP A 484 11.96 11.73 3.09
CA ASP A 484 12.51 12.48 4.24
C ASP A 484 14.04 12.36 4.38
N ARG A 485 14.64 11.33 3.77
CA ARG A 485 16.11 11.13 3.68
C ARG A 485 16.75 11.77 2.45
N GLY A 486 15.98 12.49 1.64
CA GLY A 486 16.45 13.09 0.39
C GLY A 486 16.60 12.09 -0.75
N GLU A 487 16.14 10.85 -0.57
CA GLU A 487 16.03 9.84 -1.62
C GLU A 487 14.92 10.26 -2.59
N ARG A 488 15.07 9.93 -3.87
CA ARG A 488 14.12 10.32 -4.91
C ARG A 488 13.97 9.20 -5.92
N ILE A 489 12.74 8.69 -6.06
CA ILE A 489 12.35 7.85 -7.20
C ILE A 489 12.79 8.52 -8.51
N GLY A 490 13.36 7.75 -9.44
CA GLY A 490 13.89 8.19 -10.72
C GLY A 490 15.33 8.73 -10.67
N LYS A 491 15.93 8.88 -9.49
CA LYS A 491 17.34 9.29 -9.35
C LYS A 491 18.21 8.04 -9.36
N THR A 492 18.58 7.53 -10.54
CA THR A 492 19.42 6.33 -10.67
C THR A 492 20.87 6.61 -11.07
N ASN A 493 21.22 7.87 -11.36
CA ASN A 493 22.48 8.27 -12.02
C ASN A 493 22.68 7.65 -13.42
N CYS A 494 21.66 7.06 -14.05
CA CYS A 494 21.73 6.59 -15.43
C CYS A 494 21.68 7.78 -16.41
N PRO A 495 22.72 8.02 -17.22
CA PRO A 495 22.65 9.04 -18.27
C PRO A 495 21.69 8.58 -19.39
N LYS A 496 21.02 9.54 -20.04
CA LYS A 496 20.09 9.28 -21.15
C LYS A 496 20.67 8.41 -22.26
N ASP A 497 21.95 8.61 -22.59
CA ASP A 497 22.61 7.85 -23.66
C ASP A 497 22.79 6.36 -23.30
N ALA A 498 22.87 6.03 -22.00
CA ALA A 498 22.99 4.67 -21.50
C ALA A 498 21.65 4.01 -21.18
N GLU A 499 20.55 4.78 -21.19
CA GLU A 499 19.19 4.27 -20.89
C GLU A 499 18.79 3.12 -21.82
N LYS A 500 19.26 3.15 -23.08
CA LYS A 500 19.06 2.06 -24.05
C LYS A 500 19.60 0.70 -23.58
N ILE A 501 20.70 0.70 -22.83
CA ILE A 501 21.31 -0.54 -22.30
C ILE A 501 20.39 -1.14 -21.24
N VAL A 502 19.82 -0.30 -20.37
CA VAL A 502 18.84 -0.72 -19.35
C VAL A 502 17.54 -1.17 -20.02
N GLU A 503 17.10 -0.49 -21.09
CA GLU A 503 15.94 -0.93 -21.87
C GLU A 503 16.12 -2.32 -22.51
N MET A 504 17.35 -2.68 -22.92
CA MET A 504 17.64 -4.02 -23.44
C MET A 504 17.37 -5.09 -22.37
N PHE A 505 17.76 -4.83 -21.12
CA PHE A 505 17.43 -5.70 -20.01
C PHE A 505 15.92 -5.80 -19.79
N VAL A 506 15.20 -4.67 -19.76
CA VAL A 506 13.73 -4.66 -19.61
C VAL A 506 13.02 -5.46 -20.71
N LYS A 507 13.59 -5.49 -21.93
CA LYS A 507 13.05 -6.23 -23.08
C LYS A 507 13.53 -7.68 -23.17
N ALA A 508 14.43 -8.14 -22.30
CA ALA A 508 14.99 -9.50 -22.37
C ALA A 508 13.93 -10.60 -22.27
N ARG A 509 12.73 -10.28 -21.75
CA ARG A 509 11.59 -11.18 -21.63
C ARG A 509 10.31 -10.73 -22.34
N GLY A 510 10.40 -9.67 -23.16
CA GLY A 510 9.26 -9.02 -23.84
C GLY A 510 8.96 -9.60 -25.22
#